data_AF-A0A831XTF6-F1
#
_entry.id   AF-A0A831XTF6-F1
#
_cell.length_a   1.000
_cell.length_b   1.000
_cell.length_c   1.000
_cell.angle_alpha   90.00
_cell.angle_beta   90.00
_cell.angle_gamma   90.00
#
_symmetry.space_group_name_H-M   'P 1'
#
loop_
_entity.id
_entity.type
_entity.pdbx_description
1 polymer ?
#
loop_
_entity_poly.entity_id
_entity_poly.type
_entity_poly.pdbx_seq_one_letter_code
_entity_poly.pdbx_strand_id
1 'polypeptide(L)'
;TKVDPDTMTVTAGGTEYQGDVINVIPPQKAGWIAHEAGLTDDSGWCPISTGTYESTIHPRVHVVGDACIGSPLPKSGYAANSQAKNCAAAIVAMFHNEKPPEPTWVNTCYSLIGPEYGISVAAVYRVEDGKTVAVKGAGGVSPKGGVNAKKEAGYARDWYASITEDIWGS
;
A
#
# COMPACT_ATOMS: atom_id res chain seq x y z
N THR A 1 6.16 -13.39 -20.66
CA THR A 1 4.73 -13.22 -20.96
C THR A 1 4.59 -12.26 -22.11
N LYS A 2 3.73 -12.53 -23.09
CA LYS A 2 3.43 -11.65 -24.23
C LYS A 2 1.92 -11.41 -24.29
N VAL A 3 1.49 -10.25 -24.78
CA VAL A 3 0.10 -9.96 -25.10
C VAL A 3 0.05 -9.54 -26.57
N ASP A 4 -0.89 -10.11 -27.31
CA ASP A 4 -1.21 -9.77 -28.69
C ASP A 4 -2.65 -9.23 -28.74
N PRO A 5 -2.83 -7.90 -28.84
CA PRO A 5 -4.16 -7.28 -28.81
C PRO A 5 -4.94 -7.50 -30.12
N ASP A 6 -4.27 -7.73 -31.25
CA ASP A 6 -4.93 -7.92 -32.54
C ASP A 6 -5.62 -9.28 -32.61
N THR A 7 -5.01 -10.29 -32.00
CA THR A 7 -5.55 -11.66 -31.94
C THR A 7 -6.21 -12.01 -30.61
N MET A 8 -6.25 -11.06 -29.66
CA MET A 8 -6.73 -11.28 -28.29
C MET A 8 -6.10 -12.51 -27.63
N THR A 9 -4.77 -12.59 -27.69
CA THR A 9 -3.99 -13.73 -27.18
C THR A 9 -2.97 -13.31 -26.12
N VAL A 10 -2.87 -14.05 -25.03
CA VAL A 10 -1.81 -13.92 -24.01
C VAL A 10 -0.94 -15.16 -24.03
N THR A 11 0.38 -14.98 -24.08
CA THR A 11 1.34 -16.07 -23.90
C THR A 11 1.92 -16.01 -22.49
N ALA A 12 1.65 -17.01 -21.65
CA ALA A 12 2.18 -17.13 -20.29
C ALA A 12 2.80 -18.51 -20.07
N GLY A 13 4.03 -18.56 -19.53
CA GLY A 13 4.74 -19.83 -19.33
C GLY A 13 5.02 -20.64 -20.61
N GLY A 14 4.99 -20.00 -21.78
CA GLY A 14 5.10 -20.66 -23.08
C GLY A 14 3.78 -21.18 -23.66
N THR A 15 2.67 -21.05 -22.93
CA THR A 15 1.33 -21.43 -23.38
C THR A 15 0.56 -20.21 -23.87
N GLU A 16 -0.14 -20.35 -25.00
CA GLU A 16 -1.05 -19.34 -25.53
C GLU A 16 -2.46 -19.51 -24.98
N TYR A 17 -3.09 -18.41 -24.61
CA TYR A 17 -4.45 -18.31 -24.11
C TYR A 17 -5.19 -17.26 -24.93
N GLN A 18 -6.30 -17.64 -25.55
CA GLN A 18 -7.20 -16.72 -26.23
C GLN A 18 -8.34 -16.32 -25.29
N GLY A 19 -8.77 -15.06 -25.31
CA GLY A 19 -9.89 -14.60 -24.49
C GLY A 19 -10.70 -13.51 -25.16
N ASP A 20 -12.02 -13.51 -24.96
CA ASP A 20 -12.90 -12.44 -25.46
C ASP A 20 -12.62 -11.09 -24.78
N VAL A 21 -12.13 -11.14 -23.53
CA VAL A 21 -11.69 -9.99 -22.75
C VAL A 21 -10.42 -10.36 -21.98
N ILE A 22 -9.39 -9.51 -22.07
CA ILE A 22 -8.12 -9.69 -21.37
C ILE A 22 -7.85 -8.45 -20.52
N ASN A 23 -7.75 -8.64 -19.20
CA ASN A 23 -7.32 -7.61 -18.25
C ASN A 23 -5.84 -7.77 -17.91
N VAL A 24 -4.97 -6.94 -18.48
CA VAL A 24 -3.52 -6.99 -18.26
C VAL A 24 -3.13 -6.04 -17.13
N ILE A 25 -2.46 -6.57 -16.10
CA ILE A 25 -1.84 -5.78 -15.04
C ILE A 25 -0.32 -5.86 -15.22
N PRO A 26 0.34 -4.82 -15.79
CA PRO A 26 1.77 -4.85 -16.03
C PRO A 26 2.57 -4.74 -14.72
N PRO A 27 3.87 -5.07 -14.73
CA PRO A 27 4.79 -4.71 -13.65
C PRO A 27 4.72 -3.19 -13.36
N GLN A 28 4.75 -2.83 -12.08
CA GLN A 28 4.57 -1.46 -11.61
C GLN A 28 5.87 -0.91 -11.02
N LYS A 29 5.97 0.42 -10.96
CA LYS A 29 7.08 1.19 -10.39
C LYS A 29 6.55 2.49 -9.78
N ALA A 30 7.41 3.30 -9.16
CA ALA A 30 7.01 4.62 -8.67
C ALA A 30 6.50 5.52 -9.81
N GLY A 31 5.65 6.50 -9.46
CA GLY A 31 5.10 7.44 -10.43
C GLY A 31 6.20 8.19 -11.19
N TRP A 32 5.92 8.58 -12.44
CA TRP A 32 6.88 9.22 -13.34
C TRP A 32 7.67 10.36 -12.71
N ILE A 33 7.00 11.25 -11.96
CA ILE A 33 7.65 12.39 -11.32
C ILE A 33 8.74 11.98 -10.31
N ALA A 34 8.62 10.83 -9.66
CA ALA A 34 9.63 10.35 -8.72
C ALA A 34 10.92 9.93 -9.45
N HIS A 35 10.80 9.39 -10.66
CA HIS A 35 11.94 9.07 -11.50
C HIS A 35 12.62 10.34 -12.03
N GLU A 36 11.85 11.27 -12.59
CA GLU A 36 12.39 12.54 -13.10
C GLU A 36 13.04 13.39 -12.02
N ALA A 37 12.48 13.37 -10.81
CA ALA A 37 13.03 14.08 -9.66
C ALA A 37 14.23 13.36 -9.01
N GLY A 38 14.67 12.22 -9.54
CA GLY A 38 15.82 11.48 -8.99
C GLY A 38 15.57 10.82 -7.64
N LEU A 39 14.30 10.57 -7.28
CA LEU A 39 13.91 10.02 -5.97
C LEU A 39 13.92 8.48 -5.92
N THR A 40 14.13 7.80 -7.05
CA THR A 40 14.09 6.34 -7.15
C THR A 40 15.48 5.71 -7.19
N ASP A 41 15.62 4.52 -6.62
CA ASP A 41 16.79 3.66 -6.80
C ASP A 41 16.62 2.67 -7.97
N ASP A 42 17.58 1.76 -8.13
CA ASP A 42 17.59 0.75 -9.21
C ASP A 42 16.39 -0.20 -9.17
N SER A 43 15.67 -0.31 -8.05
CA SER A 43 14.43 -1.09 -7.96
C SER A 43 13.24 -0.38 -8.63
N GLY A 44 13.37 0.90 -8.96
CA GLY A 44 12.31 1.75 -9.49
C GLY A 44 11.35 2.30 -8.43
N TRP A 45 11.72 2.21 -7.15
CA TRP A 45 10.97 2.73 -6.01
C TRP A 45 11.82 3.72 -5.20
N CYS A 46 11.19 4.48 -4.30
CA CYS A 46 11.87 5.55 -3.58
C CYS A 46 12.37 5.07 -2.21
N PRO A 47 13.70 4.99 -1.96
CA PRO A 47 14.22 4.69 -0.64
C PRO A 47 13.96 5.87 0.33
N ILE A 48 13.50 5.53 1.53
CA ILE A 48 13.12 6.51 2.56
C ILE A 48 13.73 6.16 3.91
N SER A 49 13.86 7.18 4.77
CA SER A 49 14.15 7.01 6.19
C SER A 49 12.87 6.60 6.94
N THR A 50 12.93 5.48 7.65
CA THR A 50 11.79 4.96 8.44
C THR A 50 11.35 6.00 9.47
N GLY A 51 10.06 6.35 9.44
CA GLY A 51 9.41 7.24 10.40
C GLY A 51 9.35 8.70 9.99
N THR A 52 10.32 9.22 9.23
CA THR A 52 10.21 10.55 8.63
C THR A 52 9.70 10.52 7.20
N TYR A 53 9.86 9.41 6.49
CA TYR A 53 9.59 9.30 5.04
C TYR A 53 10.45 10.20 4.17
N GLU A 54 11.49 10.81 4.74
CA GLU A 54 12.44 11.61 3.99
C GLU A 54 13.22 10.71 3.02
N SER A 55 13.35 11.14 1.78
CA SER A 55 14.15 10.47 0.76
C SER A 55 15.59 10.36 1.24
N THR A 56 16.18 9.18 1.08
CA THR A 56 17.61 8.99 1.36
C THR A 56 18.51 9.55 0.25
N ILE A 57 17.93 10.05 -0.84
CA ILE A 57 18.64 10.60 -2.00
C ILE A 57 18.63 12.14 -1.96
N HIS A 58 17.46 12.72 -1.67
CA HIS A 58 17.28 14.17 -1.64
C HIS A 58 16.75 14.64 -0.28
N PRO A 59 17.53 15.43 0.49
CA PRO A 59 17.08 15.92 1.78
C PRO A 59 15.89 16.87 1.61
N ARG A 60 15.00 16.87 2.62
CA ARG A 60 13.75 17.64 2.70
C ARG A 60 12.68 17.27 1.68
N VAL A 61 12.85 16.15 0.97
CA VAL A 61 11.81 15.57 0.12
C VAL A 61 11.26 14.34 0.82
N HIS A 62 9.95 14.25 0.98
CA HIS A 62 9.30 13.11 1.62
C HIS A 62 8.50 12.30 0.60
N VAL A 63 8.61 10.98 0.65
CA VAL A 63 7.88 10.08 -0.25
C VAL A 63 7.05 9.09 0.55
N VAL A 64 5.74 9.07 0.29
CA VAL A 64 4.77 8.16 0.94
C VAL A 64 3.99 7.38 -0.12
N GLY A 65 3.18 6.42 0.33
CA GLY A 65 2.29 5.63 -0.51
C GLY A 65 3.04 4.60 -1.34
N ASP A 66 2.44 4.25 -2.48
CA ASP A 66 2.97 3.19 -3.34
C ASP A 66 4.39 3.50 -3.85
N ALA A 67 4.78 4.76 -3.97
CA ALA A 67 6.08 5.14 -4.49
C ALA A 67 7.25 4.75 -3.56
N CYS A 68 7.04 4.71 -2.24
CA CYS A 68 8.13 4.49 -1.29
C CYS A 68 8.45 3.00 -1.06
N ILE A 69 9.69 2.73 -0.64
CA ILE A 69 10.11 1.45 -0.10
C ILE A 69 9.67 1.37 1.36
N GLY A 70 8.40 1.05 1.58
CA GLY A 70 7.76 1.00 2.90
C GLY A 70 7.62 -0.40 3.50
N SER A 71 8.41 -1.38 3.04
CA SER A 71 8.31 -2.77 3.47
C SER A 71 8.40 -2.91 5.01
N PRO A 72 7.59 -3.76 5.66
CA PRO A 72 6.68 -4.77 5.09
C PRO A 72 5.23 -4.31 4.88
N LEU A 73 4.95 -3.00 4.87
CA LEU A 73 3.61 -2.53 4.54
C LEU A 73 3.27 -2.86 3.07
N PRO A 74 2.04 -3.31 2.77
CA PRO A 74 1.60 -3.46 1.39
C PRO A 74 1.43 -2.09 0.72
N LYS A 75 1.51 -2.06 -0.61
CA LYS A 75 1.13 -0.90 -1.43
C LYS A 75 -0.40 -0.83 -1.52
N SER A 76 -1.03 -0.16 -0.56
CA SER A 76 -2.49 -0.08 -0.39
C SER A 76 -2.93 1.31 0.01
N GLY A 77 -4.21 1.63 -0.21
CA GLY A 77 -4.79 2.91 0.24
C GLY A 77 -4.68 3.11 1.75
N TYR A 78 -4.87 2.07 2.56
CA TYR A 78 -4.75 2.19 4.02
C TYR A 78 -3.29 2.40 4.45
N ALA A 79 -2.35 1.66 3.87
CA ALA A 79 -0.94 1.87 4.15
C ALA A 79 -0.51 3.30 3.77
N ALA A 80 -0.93 3.80 2.60
CA ALA A 80 -0.65 5.17 2.17
C ALA A 80 -1.22 6.22 3.14
N ASN A 81 -2.47 6.06 3.59
CA ASN A 81 -3.08 6.95 4.61
C ASN A 81 -2.29 6.94 5.93
N SER A 82 -1.93 5.76 6.42
CA SER A 82 -1.17 5.63 7.67
C SER A 82 0.24 6.22 7.56
N GLN A 83 0.91 6.00 6.43
CA GLN A 83 2.21 6.62 6.12
C GLN A 83 2.10 8.14 6.06
N ALA A 84 1.06 8.68 5.40
CA ALA A 84 0.85 10.12 5.28
C ALA A 84 0.68 10.81 6.64
N LYS A 85 -0.09 10.20 7.57
CA LYS A 85 -0.25 10.71 8.94
C LYS A 85 1.07 10.76 9.71
N ASN A 86 1.86 9.69 9.65
CA ASN A 86 3.18 9.64 10.28
C ASN A 86 4.15 10.64 9.66
N CYS A 87 4.18 10.73 8.32
CA CYS A 87 4.99 11.70 7.59
C CYS A 87 4.62 13.15 7.97
N ALA A 88 3.33 13.48 8.05
CA ALA A 88 2.87 14.81 8.44
C ALA A 88 3.34 15.16 9.86
N ALA A 89 3.17 14.26 10.82
CA ALA A 89 3.64 14.46 12.19
C ALA A 89 5.17 14.65 12.26
N ALA A 90 5.93 13.87 11.49
CA ALA A 90 7.38 14.01 11.40
C ALA A 90 7.80 15.35 10.80
N ILE A 91 7.18 15.78 9.70
CA ILE A 91 7.45 17.07 9.06
C ILE A 91 7.22 18.22 10.04
N VAL A 92 6.09 18.22 10.77
CA VAL A 92 5.79 19.24 11.79
C VAL A 92 6.86 19.27 12.87
N ALA A 93 7.21 18.11 13.46
CA ALA A 93 8.25 18.03 14.49
C ALA A 93 9.60 18.57 14.00
N MET A 94 10.02 18.20 12.77
CA MET A 94 11.27 18.68 12.19
C MET A 94 11.28 20.19 11.95
N PHE A 95 10.16 20.79 11.52
CA PHE A 95 10.06 22.25 11.42
C PHE A 95 10.22 22.97 12.76
N HIS A 96 9.82 22.32 13.85
CA HIS A 96 10.03 22.81 15.22
C HIS A 96 11.40 22.44 15.81
N ASN A 97 12.28 21.78 15.05
CA ASN A 97 13.54 21.20 15.53
C ASN A 97 13.34 20.20 16.69
N GLU A 98 12.20 19.53 16.71
CA GLU A 98 11.85 18.48 17.66
C GLU A 98 12.17 17.10 17.08
N LYS A 99 12.29 16.11 17.96
CA LYS A 99 12.43 14.72 17.54
C LYS A 99 11.10 14.23 16.96
N PRO A 100 11.07 13.67 15.73
CA PRO A 100 9.87 13.05 15.19
C PRO A 100 9.31 11.96 16.14
N PRO A 101 7.98 11.85 16.26
CA PRO A 101 7.37 10.81 17.08
C PRO A 101 7.68 9.43 16.51
N GLU A 102 7.71 8.42 17.39
CA GLU A 102 7.87 7.04 16.95
C GLU A 102 6.61 6.59 16.18
N PRO A 103 6.73 6.17 14.92
CA PRO A 103 5.58 5.85 14.09
C PRO A 103 4.98 4.49 14.43
N THR A 104 3.66 4.38 14.27
CA THR A 104 2.95 3.10 14.23
C THR A 104 2.04 3.08 13.01
N TRP A 105 1.78 1.89 12.47
CA TRP A 105 0.94 1.77 11.28
C TRP A 105 -0.11 0.70 11.43
N VAL A 106 -1.19 0.88 10.68
CA VAL A 106 -2.21 -0.13 10.48
C VAL A 106 -2.51 -0.23 9.00
N ASN A 107 -2.74 -1.44 8.53
CA ASN A 107 -3.29 -1.71 7.22
C ASN A 107 -4.38 -2.76 7.34
N THR A 108 -5.49 -2.52 6.65
CA THR A 108 -6.46 -3.55 6.31
C THR A 108 -6.81 -3.45 4.82
N CYS A 109 -6.74 -4.55 4.10
CA CYS A 109 -7.26 -4.66 2.74
C CYS A 109 -8.47 -5.59 2.77
N TYR A 110 -9.64 -5.04 2.43
CA TYR A 110 -10.87 -5.82 2.24
C TYR A 110 -11.02 -6.24 0.79
N SER A 111 -11.55 -7.45 0.58
CA SER A 111 -11.93 -7.96 -0.73
C SER A 111 -13.36 -8.47 -0.69
N LEU A 112 -14.23 -7.92 -1.55
CA LEU A 112 -15.58 -8.43 -1.76
C LEU A 112 -15.54 -9.51 -2.84
N ILE A 113 -15.69 -10.78 -2.44
CA ILE A 113 -15.83 -11.91 -3.38
C ILE A 113 -17.23 -11.86 -4.03
N GLY A 114 -18.22 -11.43 -3.27
CA GLY A 114 -19.56 -11.14 -3.74
C GLY A 114 -20.22 -10.07 -2.87
N PRO A 115 -21.45 -9.62 -3.19
CA PRO A 115 -22.09 -8.50 -2.50
C PRO A 115 -22.19 -8.67 -0.98
N GLU A 116 -22.39 -9.90 -0.50
CA GLU A 116 -22.48 -10.24 0.92
C GLU A 116 -21.35 -11.18 1.39
N TYR A 117 -20.26 -11.29 0.62
CA TYR A 117 -19.12 -12.14 0.99
C TYR A 117 -17.82 -11.32 0.93
N GLY A 118 -17.40 -10.82 2.09
CA GLY A 118 -16.14 -10.12 2.28
C GLY A 118 -15.09 -10.98 2.96
N ILE A 119 -13.83 -10.72 2.65
CA ILE A 119 -12.65 -11.20 3.38
C ILE A 119 -11.71 -10.02 3.61
N SER A 120 -10.77 -10.16 4.53
CA SER A 120 -9.79 -9.14 4.86
C SER A 120 -8.43 -9.73 5.17
N VAL A 121 -7.41 -8.90 4.97
CA VAL A 121 -6.08 -9.07 5.54
C VAL A 121 -5.73 -7.81 6.32
N ALA A 122 -5.36 -7.97 7.58
CA ALA A 122 -5.03 -6.87 8.49
C ALA A 122 -3.64 -7.06 9.10
N ALA A 123 -2.97 -5.96 9.43
CA ALA A 123 -1.73 -5.96 10.18
C ALA A 123 -1.51 -4.62 10.89
N VAL A 124 -0.94 -4.70 12.09
CA VAL A 124 -0.38 -3.56 12.83
C VAL A 124 1.14 -3.64 12.74
N TYR A 125 1.79 -2.50 12.54
CA TYR A 125 3.24 -2.39 12.42
C TYR A 125 3.82 -1.39 13.41
N ARG A 126 5.05 -1.64 13.81
CA ARG A 126 5.85 -0.77 14.69
C ARG A 126 7.30 -0.73 14.22
N VAL A 127 8.08 0.16 14.84
CA VAL A 127 9.54 0.12 14.69
C VAL A 127 10.13 -0.87 15.70
N GLU A 128 11.09 -1.67 15.24
CA GLU A 128 11.93 -2.54 16.05
C GLU A 128 13.33 -2.57 15.42
N ASP A 129 14.36 -2.22 16.20
CA ASP A 129 15.75 -2.11 15.75
C ASP A 129 15.93 -1.24 14.48
N GLY A 130 15.21 -0.12 14.42
CA GLY A 130 15.26 0.82 13.29
C GLY A 130 14.56 0.33 12.01
N LYS A 131 13.88 -0.83 12.07
CA LYS A 131 13.15 -1.42 10.95
C LYS A 131 11.66 -1.48 11.25
N THR A 132 10.85 -1.37 10.21
CA THR A 132 9.40 -1.62 10.35
C THR A 132 9.14 -3.12 10.43
N VAL A 133 8.36 -3.54 11.42
CA VAL A 133 8.01 -4.96 11.63
C VAL A 133 6.51 -5.09 11.92
N ALA A 134 5.93 -6.23 11.54
CA ALA A 134 4.57 -6.57 11.92
C ALA A 134 4.52 -6.98 13.40
N VAL A 135 3.53 -6.48 14.15
CA VAL A 135 3.32 -6.82 15.55
C VAL A 135 2.73 -8.24 15.65
N LYS A 136 3.44 -9.14 16.33
CA LYS A 136 3.03 -10.54 16.50
C LYS A 136 1.63 -10.62 17.12
N GLY A 137 0.71 -11.30 16.44
CA GLY A 137 -0.67 -11.50 16.89
C GLY A 137 -1.62 -10.33 16.60
N ALA A 138 -1.13 -9.21 16.04
CA ALA A 138 -1.96 -8.05 15.68
C ALA A 138 -2.14 -8.00 14.16
N GLY A 139 -3.03 -8.85 13.65
CA GLY A 139 -3.32 -8.98 12.23
C GLY A 139 -3.75 -10.39 11.83
N GLY A 140 -3.65 -10.68 10.53
CA GLY A 140 -3.99 -11.97 9.95
C GLY A 140 -4.95 -11.82 8.78
N VAL A 141 -5.34 -12.96 8.23
CA VAL A 141 -6.39 -13.06 7.20
C VAL A 141 -7.67 -13.61 7.81
N SER A 142 -8.82 -13.32 7.19
CA SER A 142 -10.08 -13.93 7.57
C SER A 142 -9.96 -15.46 7.70
N PRO A 143 -10.52 -16.06 8.76
CA PRO A 143 -10.56 -17.51 8.88
C PRO A 143 -11.27 -18.15 7.69
N LYS A 144 -10.77 -19.30 7.25
CA LYS A 144 -11.43 -20.10 6.21
C LYS A 144 -12.85 -20.49 6.66
N GLY A 145 -13.72 -20.72 5.68
CA GLY A 145 -15.12 -21.12 5.92
C GLY A 145 -16.12 -19.97 6.03
N GLY A 146 -15.66 -18.71 5.97
CA GLY A 146 -16.54 -17.57 5.75
C GLY A 146 -17.46 -17.22 6.93
N VAL A 147 -17.10 -17.62 8.16
CA VAL A 147 -17.91 -17.40 9.38
C VAL A 147 -18.31 -15.93 9.56
N ASN A 148 -17.45 -15.00 9.13
CA ASN A 148 -17.69 -13.56 9.22
C ASN A 148 -17.95 -12.88 7.86
N ALA A 149 -18.07 -13.64 6.77
CA ALA A 149 -18.01 -13.08 5.42
C ALA A 149 -19.06 -11.99 5.16
N LYS A 150 -20.29 -12.17 5.66
CA LYS A 150 -21.36 -11.17 5.55
C LYS A 150 -21.07 -9.90 6.34
N LYS A 151 -20.48 -10.03 7.53
CA LYS A 151 -20.08 -8.87 8.35
C LYS A 151 -18.92 -8.13 7.69
N GLU A 152 -17.91 -8.86 7.22
CA GLU A 152 -16.77 -8.27 6.51
C GLU A 152 -17.18 -7.56 5.22
N ALA A 153 -18.23 -8.02 4.54
CA ALA A 153 -18.78 -7.30 3.40
C ALA A 153 -19.39 -5.94 3.80
N GLY A 154 -20.05 -5.85 4.96
CA GLY A 154 -20.51 -4.58 5.52
C GLY A 154 -19.33 -3.68 5.88
N TYR A 155 -18.38 -4.21 6.66
CA TYR A 155 -17.20 -3.47 7.10
C TYR A 155 -16.34 -2.96 5.94
N ALA A 156 -16.25 -3.68 4.83
CA ALA A 156 -15.54 -3.20 3.64
C ALA A 156 -16.14 -1.90 3.09
N ARG A 157 -17.47 -1.77 3.09
CA ARG A 157 -18.17 -0.57 2.63
C ARG A 157 -18.01 0.57 3.63
N ASP A 158 -18.15 0.27 4.91
CA ASP A 158 -17.97 1.24 5.99
C ASP A 158 -16.52 1.77 6.01
N TRP A 159 -15.54 0.88 5.80
CA TRP A 159 -14.13 1.24 5.66
C TRP A 159 -13.91 2.18 4.48
N TYR A 160 -14.49 1.87 3.31
CA TYR A 160 -14.37 2.72 2.13
C TYR A 160 -14.93 4.13 2.40
N ALA A 161 -16.13 4.23 2.96
CA ALA A 161 -16.74 5.52 3.33
C ALA A 161 -15.91 6.27 4.38
N SER A 162 -15.39 5.56 5.38
CA SER A 162 -14.63 6.17 6.47
C SER A 162 -13.26 6.68 6.01
N ILE A 163 -12.55 5.92 5.18
CA ILE A 163 -11.23 6.32 4.68
C ILE A 163 -11.34 7.44 3.65
N THR A 164 -12.41 7.47 2.85
CA THR A 164 -12.65 8.58 1.92
C THR A 164 -12.96 9.88 2.66
N GLU A 165 -13.81 9.83 3.70
CA GLU A 165 -14.09 10.97 4.57
C GLU A 165 -12.82 11.47 5.29
N ASP A 166 -11.99 10.57 5.82
CA ASP A 166 -10.74 10.93 6.50
C ASP A 166 -9.72 11.63 5.57
N ILE A 167 -9.66 11.23 4.30
CA ILE A 167 -8.70 11.80 3.33
C ILE A 167 -9.24 13.07 2.68
N TRP A 168 -10.52 13.08 2.31
CA TRP A 168 -11.10 14.10 1.44
C TRP A 168 -12.28 14.88 2.03
N GLY A 169 -12.84 14.46 3.17
CA GLY A 169 -14.04 15.06 3.78
C GLY A 169 -15.29 14.94 2.91
N SER A 170 -15.45 13.79 2.23
CA SER A 170 -16.49 13.49 1.24
C SER A 170 -17.59 12.55 1.73
#